data_AF-A0A3L7TD27-F1
#
_entry.id   AF-A0A3L7TD27-F1
#
_cell.length_a   1.000
_cell.length_b   1.000
_cell.length_c   1.000
_cell.angle_alpha   90.00
_cell.angle_beta   90.00
_cell.angle_gamma   90.00
#
_symmetry.space_group_name_H-M   'P 1'
#
loop_
_entity.id
_entity.type
_entity.pdbx_description
1 polymer ?
#
loop_
_entity_poly.entity_id
_entity_poly.type
_entity_poly.pdbx_seq_one_letter_code
_entity_poly.pdbx_strand_id
1 'polypeptide(L)'
;MGTASTGHWGYGLQDVTNQYVLEGVRGGFLATLALFASMVFAFRDVGYWLHRLPPRTADHFLVYSIGACIFGQMAIFLAVSYFGQTTMIWWFSIGMAGFLAEKRMDDRVIKAVRPSSIRRGRGVRDAPLVTASGAGAIG
;
A
#
# COMPACT_ATOMS: atom_id res chain seq x y z
N MET A 1 -13.54 27.45 1.06
CA MET A 1 -12.65 28.62 1.08
C MET A 1 -11.58 28.39 0.03
N GLY A 2 -11.78 28.94 -1.16
CA GLY A 2 -10.85 28.90 -2.28
C GLY A 2 -10.62 30.33 -2.78
N THR A 3 -9.68 30.53 -3.71
CA THR A 3 -9.31 31.90 -4.14
C THR A 3 -10.20 32.37 -5.29
N ALA A 4 -10.69 33.60 -5.24
CA ALA A 4 -11.64 34.13 -6.24
C ALA A 4 -11.02 34.37 -7.63
N SER A 5 -9.69 34.47 -7.72
CA SER A 5 -8.97 34.68 -8.98
C SER A 5 -7.51 34.24 -8.86
N THR A 6 -7.05 33.45 -9.81
CA THR A 6 -5.63 33.07 -9.99
C THR A 6 -4.89 33.95 -10.98
N GLY A 7 -5.55 34.94 -11.59
CA GLY A 7 -4.96 35.79 -12.63
C GLY A 7 -3.77 36.64 -12.16
N HIS A 8 -3.60 36.82 -10.85
CA HIS A 8 -2.48 37.56 -10.26
C HIS A 8 -1.27 36.66 -9.94
N TRP A 9 -1.35 35.34 -10.18
CA TRP A 9 -0.29 34.39 -9.81
C TRP A 9 0.91 34.37 -10.77
N GLY A 10 0.83 35.15 -11.86
CA GLY A 10 1.86 35.19 -12.90
C GLY A 10 1.50 34.30 -14.09
N TYR A 11 2.10 34.59 -15.25
CA TYR A 11 1.73 33.97 -16.52
C TYR A 11 1.85 32.44 -16.50
N GLY A 12 0.72 31.74 -16.64
CA GLY A 12 0.64 30.29 -16.74
C GLY A 12 0.31 29.58 -15.42
N LEU A 13 0.36 30.29 -14.28
CA LEU A 13 -0.01 29.72 -12.97
C LEU A 13 -1.52 29.70 -12.72
N GLN A 14 -2.29 30.39 -13.55
CA GLN A 14 -3.75 30.41 -13.52
C GLN A 14 -4.42 29.26 -14.28
N ASP A 15 -3.65 28.29 -14.78
CA ASP A 15 -4.18 27.23 -15.64
C ASP A 15 -5.09 26.26 -14.87
N VAL A 16 -6.38 26.59 -14.84
CA VAL A 16 -7.44 25.76 -14.26
C VAL A 16 -7.75 24.51 -15.10
N THR A 17 -7.04 24.29 -16.20
CA THR A 17 -7.00 22.98 -16.85
C THR A 17 -6.07 22.02 -16.13
N ASN A 18 -5.37 22.42 -15.08
CA ASN A 18 -4.65 21.49 -14.19
C ASN A 18 -5.51 21.17 -12.96
N GLN A 19 -5.72 19.87 -12.66
CA GLN A 19 -6.57 19.45 -11.55
C GLN A 19 -6.04 19.93 -10.18
N TYR A 20 -4.72 19.98 -9.98
CA TYR A 20 -4.14 20.48 -8.73
C TYR A 20 -4.45 21.96 -8.50
N VAL A 21 -4.38 22.77 -9.57
CA VAL A 21 -4.73 24.19 -9.54
C VAL A 21 -6.23 24.33 -9.31
N LEU A 22 -7.06 23.54 -9.98
CA LEU A 22 -8.51 23.56 -9.82
C LEU A 22 -8.95 23.24 -8.38
N GLU A 23 -8.35 22.24 -7.74
CA GLU A 23 -8.64 21.92 -6.34
C GLU A 23 -8.17 23.02 -5.38
N GLY A 24 -7.01 23.64 -5.66
CA GLY A 24 -6.54 24.80 -4.89
C GLY A 24 -7.47 26.02 -5.01
N VAL A 25 -8.09 26.20 -6.17
CA VAL A 25 -9.04 27.29 -6.43
C VAL A 25 -10.43 27.03 -5.86
N ARG A 26 -10.95 25.80 -5.98
CA ARG A 26 -12.32 25.45 -5.55
C ARG A 26 -12.38 24.98 -4.11
N GLY A 27 -11.50 24.05 -3.73
CA GLY A 27 -11.46 23.43 -2.41
C GLY A 27 -10.50 24.10 -1.43
N GLY A 28 -9.55 24.91 -1.92
CA GLY A 28 -8.54 25.57 -1.11
C GLY A 28 -7.43 24.64 -0.64
N PHE A 29 -6.56 25.14 0.24
CA PHE A 29 -5.37 24.41 0.71
C PHE A 29 -5.67 23.02 1.31
N LEU A 30 -6.78 22.89 2.04
CA LEU A 30 -7.15 21.61 2.67
C LEU A 30 -7.51 20.53 1.64
N ALA A 31 -8.23 20.88 0.57
CA ALA A 31 -8.58 19.94 -0.48
C ALA A 31 -7.34 19.50 -1.27
N THR A 32 -6.47 20.46 -1.60
CA THR A 32 -5.18 20.17 -2.23
C THR A 32 -4.32 19.27 -1.36
N LEU A 33 -4.25 19.55 -0.05
CA LEU A 33 -3.49 18.71 0.88
C LEU A 33 -4.08 17.30 0.99
N ALA A 34 -5.41 17.16 1.05
CA ALA A 34 -6.07 15.86 1.07
C ALA A 34 -5.79 15.06 -0.22
N LEU A 35 -5.77 15.72 -1.38
CA LEU A 35 -5.38 15.12 -2.65
C LEU A 35 -3.95 14.56 -2.60
N PHE A 36 -2.98 15.38 -2.19
CA PHE A 36 -1.60 14.92 -2.02
C PHE A 36 -1.46 13.81 -0.96
N ALA A 37 -2.17 13.92 0.16
CA ALA A 37 -2.15 12.90 1.20
C ALA A 37 -2.68 11.55 0.68
N SER A 38 -3.76 11.56 -0.10
CA SER A 38 -4.31 10.33 -0.71
C SER A 38 -3.28 9.63 -1.61
N MET A 39 -2.49 10.40 -2.37
CA MET A 39 -1.43 9.88 -3.22
C MET A 39 -0.32 9.26 -2.39
N VAL A 40 0.16 9.97 -1.37
CA VAL A 40 1.23 9.48 -0.48
C VAL A 40 0.81 8.17 0.21
N PHE A 41 -0.42 8.09 0.71
CA PHE A 41 -0.91 6.86 1.34
C PHE A 41 -1.02 5.70 0.35
N ALA A 42 -1.53 5.95 -0.86
CA ALA A 42 -1.63 4.94 -1.90
C ALA A 42 -0.26 4.35 -2.28
N PHE A 43 0.75 5.19 -2.52
CA PHE A 43 2.12 4.72 -2.82
C PHE A 43 2.78 4.01 -1.64
N ARG A 44 2.50 4.44 -0.41
CA ARG A 44 2.99 3.76 0.79
C ARG A 44 2.48 2.32 0.87
N ASP A 45 1.21 2.11 0.54
CA ASP A 45 0.58 0.78 0.59
C ASP A 45 1.02 -0.11 -0.58
N VAL A 46 1.14 0.45 -1.78
CA VAL A 46 1.76 -0.25 -2.93
C VAL A 46 3.18 -0.69 -2.61
N GLY A 47 4.01 0.23 -2.10
CA GLY A 47 5.40 -0.05 -1.73
C GLY A 47 5.50 -1.13 -0.66
N TYR A 48 4.63 -1.09 0.37
CA TYR A 48 4.58 -2.12 1.41
C TYR A 48 4.37 -3.53 0.83
N TRP A 49 3.43 -3.67 -0.10
CA TRP A 49 3.12 -4.96 -0.72
C TRP A 49 4.19 -5.41 -1.70
N LEU A 50 4.77 -4.50 -2.48
CA LEU A 50 5.81 -4.82 -3.46
C LEU A 50 7.07 -5.40 -2.80
N HIS A 51 7.44 -4.94 -1.59
CA HIS A 51 8.56 -5.48 -0.82
C HIS A 51 8.28 -6.84 -0.15
N ARG A 52 7.00 -7.21 0.00
CA ARG A 52 6.58 -8.43 0.72
C ARG A 52 6.18 -9.57 -0.19
N LEU A 53 5.69 -9.24 -1.38
CA LEU A 53 5.29 -10.23 -2.35
C LEU A 53 6.52 -10.72 -3.13
N PRO A 54 6.68 -12.04 -3.30
CA PRO A 54 7.78 -12.58 -4.09
C PRO A 54 7.72 -12.04 -5.53
N PRO A 55 8.87 -11.61 -6.08
CA PRO A 55 8.92 -11.10 -7.44
C PRO A 55 8.46 -12.17 -8.44
N ARG A 56 7.89 -11.73 -9.57
CA ARG A 56 7.32 -12.59 -10.64
C ARG A 56 6.09 -13.42 -10.24
N THR A 57 5.42 -13.08 -9.14
CA THR A 57 4.08 -13.62 -8.86
C THR A 57 2.98 -12.75 -9.47
N ALA A 58 1.82 -13.35 -9.74
CA ALA A 58 0.65 -12.63 -10.24
C ALA A 58 0.24 -11.48 -9.29
N ASP A 59 0.29 -11.73 -7.99
CA ASP A 59 0.02 -10.71 -6.96
C ASP A 59 1.01 -9.54 -7.02
N HIS A 60 2.31 -9.83 -7.21
CA HIS A 60 3.32 -8.80 -7.35
C HIS A 60 3.09 -7.95 -8.61
N PHE A 61 2.71 -8.58 -9.73
CA PHE A 61 2.39 -7.88 -10.96
C PHE A 61 1.11 -7.03 -10.83
N LEU A 62 0.10 -7.52 -10.12
CA LEU A 62 -1.13 -6.79 -9.86
C LEU A 62 -0.86 -5.54 -9.00
N VAL A 63 -0.12 -5.69 -7.90
CA VAL A 63 0.26 -4.55 -7.04
C VAL A 63 1.09 -3.52 -7.80
N TYR A 64 2.03 -3.99 -8.63
CA TYR A 64 2.81 -3.12 -9.51
C TYR A 64 1.93 -2.36 -10.50
N SER A 65 0.97 -3.05 -11.14
CA SER A 65 0.04 -2.46 -12.11
C SER A 65 -0.86 -1.40 -11.47
N ILE A 66 -1.34 -1.64 -10.23
CA ILE A 66 -2.10 -0.64 -9.46
C ILE A 66 -1.23 0.60 -9.20
N GLY A 67 0.02 0.41 -8.79
CA GLY A 67 0.98 1.50 -8.59
C GLY A 67 1.21 2.31 -9.87
N ALA A 68 1.42 1.64 -11.01
CA ALA A 68 1.59 2.27 -12.31
C ALA A 68 0.34 3.04 -12.76
N CYS A 69 -0.86 2.50 -12.52
CA CYS A 69 -2.12 3.17 -12.80
C CYS A 69 -2.26 4.48 -12.01
N ILE A 70 -2.00 4.43 -10.70
CA ILE A 70 -2.07 5.62 -9.82
C ILE A 70 -1.03 6.66 -10.25
N PHE A 71 0.18 6.24 -10.61
CA PHE A 71 1.21 7.14 -11.13
C PHE A 71 0.78 7.81 -12.44
N GLY A 72 0.19 7.05 -13.37
CA GLY A 72 -0.37 7.60 -14.60
C GLY A 72 -1.43 8.66 -14.33
N GLN A 73 -2.33 8.42 -13.37
CA GLN A 73 -3.34 9.40 -12.97
C GLN A 73 -2.73 10.69 -12.40
N MET A 74 -1.62 10.61 -11.66
CA MET A 74 -0.90 11.81 -11.19
C MET A 74 -0.33 12.63 -12.34
N ALA A 75 0.23 11.97 -13.36
CA ALA A 75 0.73 12.68 -14.54
C ALA A 75 -0.42 13.35 -15.30
N ILE A 76 -1.58 12.69 -15.40
CA ILE A 76 -2.77 13.25 -16.05
C ILE A 76 -3.31 14.45 -15.26
N PHE A 77 -3.28 14.44 -13.93
CA PHE A 77 -3.67 15.59 -13.11
C PHE A 77 -2.83 16.85 -13.33
N LEU A 78 -1.56 16.70 -13.73
CA LEU A 78 -0.72 17.83 -14.12
C LEU A 78 -1.10 18.44 -15.47
N ALA A 79 -1.74 17.64 -16.33
CA ALA A 79 -2.04 18.01 -17.71
C ALA A 79 -3.48 18.48 -17.92
N VAL A 80 -4.46 17.85 -17.25
CA VAL A 80 -5.89 18.08 -17.49
C VAL A 80 -6.73 18.04 -16.21
N SER A 81 -7.76 18.87 -16.17
CA SER A 81 -8.81 18.89 -15.18
C SER A 81 -9.82 17.81 -15.51
N TYR A 82 -10.29 17.10 -14.50
CA TYR A 82 -11.08 15.90 -14.70
C TYR A 82 -12.52 16.26 -15.06
N PHE A 83 -12.97 15.70 -16.18
CA PHE A 83 -14.36 15.77 -16.63
C PHE A 83 -14.79 14.40 -17.16
N GLY A 84 -16.09 14.11 -17.06
CA GLY A 84 -16.69 12.90 -17.62
C GLY A 84 -16.09 11.59 -17.08
N GLN A 85 -15.57 10.75 -17.98
CA GLN A 85 -15.11 9.40 -17.68
C GLN A 85 -13.86 9.35 -16.79
N THR A 86 -12.99 10.35 -16.87
CA THR A 86 -11.74 10.40 -16.09
C THR A 86 -12.02 10.48 -14.57
N THR A 87 -13.14 11.11 -14.18
CA THR A 87 -13.60 11.15 -12.79
C THR A 87 -13.98 9.77 -12.27
N MET A 88 -14.60 8.91 -13.08
CA MET A 88 -14.91 7.54 -12.66
C MET A 88 -13.63 6.71 -12.47
N ILE A 89 -12.66 6.86 -13.38
CA ILE A 89 -11.35 6.20 -13.30
C ILE A 89 -10.59 6.65 -12.05
N TRP A 90 -10.71 7.92 -11.67
CA TRP A 90 -10.14 8.43 -10.42
C TRP A 90 -10.69 7.70 -9.18
N TRP A 91 -12.02 7.64 -9.04
CA TRP A 91 -12.65 6.98 -7.91
C TRP A 91 -12.29 5.49 -7.86
N PHE A 92 -12.24 4.83 -9.02
CA PHE A 92 -11.80 3.45 -9.11
C PHE A 92 -10.34 3.28 -8.65
N SER A 93 -9.45 4.22 -9.01
CA SER A 93 -8.05 4.20 -8.59
C SER A 93 -7.89 4.35 -7.07
N ILE A 94 -8.67 5.24 -6.45
CA ILE A 94 -8.73 5.36 -4.98
C ILE A 94 -9.28 4.07 -4.36
N GLY A 95 -10.31 3.46 -4.95
CA GLY A 95 -10.87 2.19 -4.49
C GLY A 95 -9.83 1.06 -4.47
N MET A 96 -9.03 0.94 -5.53
CA MET A 96 -7.91 -0.02 -5.57
C MET A 96 -6.85 0.26 -4.51
N ALA A 97 -6.53 1.53 -4.26
CA ALA A 97 -5.61 1.90 -3.18
C ALA A 97 -6.20 1.54 -1.79
N GLY A 98 -7.50 1.78 -1.59
CA GLY A 98 -8.22 1.41 -0.37
C GLY A 98 -8.22 -0.10 -0.12
N PHE A 99 -8.41 -0.90 -1.16
CA PHE A 99 -8.30 -2.36 -1.08
C PHE A 99 -6.90 -2.81 -0.62
N LEU A 100 -5.83 -2.21 -1.15
CA LEU A 100 -4.46 -2.51 -0.70
C LEU A 100 -4.22 -2.10 0.75
N ALA A 101 -4.81 -0.98 1.19
CA ALA A 101 -4.74 -0.50 2.56
C ALA A 101 -5.49 -1.44 3.53
N GLU A 102 -6.67 -1.91 3.17
CA GLU A 102 -7.46 -2.88 3.93
C GLU A 102 -6.69 -4.19 4.09
N LYS A 103 -6.21 -4.77 2.98
CA LYS A 103 -5.40 -5.99 3.00
C LYS A 103 -4.18 -5.83 3.92
N ARG A 104 -3.57 -4.64 3.96
CA ARG A 104 -2.42 -4.34 4.82
C ARG A 104 -2.82 -4.34 6.31
N MET A 105 -4.01 -3.84 6.65
CA MET A 105 -4.52 -3.89 8.02
C MET A 105 -4.79 -5.33 8.43
N ASP A 106 -5.40 -6.14 7.57
CA ASP A 106 -5.64 -7.56 7.84
C ASP A 106 -4.34 -8.33 8.11
N ASP A 107 -3.30 -8.13 7.30
CA ASP A 107 -1.99 -8.74 7.53
C ASP A 107 -1.39 -8.33 8.90
N ARG A 108 -1.59 -7.08 9.32
CA ARG A 108 -1.15 -6.59 10.63
C ARG A 108 -1.94 -7.21 11.77
N VAL A 109 -3.28 -7.29 11.64
CA VAL A 109 -4.16 -7.91 12.62
C VAL A 109 -3.83 -9.39 12.77
N ILE A 110 -3.67 -10.13 11.67
CA ILE A 110 -3.31 -11.55 11.69
C ILE A 110 -1.97 -11.77 12.40
N LYS A 111 -0.97 -10.89 12.17
CA LYS A 111 0.33 -10.97 12.84
C LYS A 111 0.27 -10.61 14.33
N ALA A 112 -0.63 -9.72 14.74
CA ALA A 112 -0.83 -9.35 16.14
C ALA A 112 -1.63 -10.42 16.90
N VAL A 113 -2.63 -11.02 16.25
CA VAL A 113 -3.52 -12.03 16.83
C VAL A 113 -2.84 -13.39 16.90
N ARG A 114 -1.97 -13.77 15.94
CA ARG A 114 -1.11 -14.95 16.10
C ARG A 114 -0.12 -14.65 17.23
N PRO A 115 -0.32 -15.17 18.46
CA PRO A 115 0.70 -15.04 19.47
C PRO A 115 1.91 -15.80 18.96
N SER A 116 3.11 -15.33 19.28
CA SER A 116 4.36 -16.05 19.11
C SER A 116 4.42 -17.28 20.03
N SER A 117 3.44 -18.19 19.94
CA SER A 117 3.49 -19.46 20.61
C SER A 117 4.37 -20.40 19.78
N ILE A 118 5.15 -21.24 20.49
CA ILE A 118 6.16 -22.15 19.96
C ILE A 118 7.56 -21.52 19.84
N ARG A 119 8.06 -21.07 20.99
CA ARG A 119 9.47 -21.31 21.37
C ARG A 119 9.65 -22.84 21.39
N ARG A 120 9.95 -23.41 20.23
CA ARG A 120 10.21 -24.83 20.00
C ARG A 120 11.23 -25.30 21.04
N GLY A 121 10.85 -26.30 21.85
CA GLY A 121 11.68 -26.86 22.91
C GLY A 121 13.08 -27.19 22.42
N ARG A 122 14.07 -26.44 22.92
CA ARG A 122 15.48 -26.80 22.90
C ARG A 122 15.81 -27.24 24.33
N GLY A 123 15.80 -28.56 24.56
CA GLY A 123 16.18 -29.11 25.86
C GLY A 123 15.70 -30.53 26.15
N VAL A 124 15.63 -31.44 25.17
CA VAL A 124 15.58 -32.89 25.43
C VAL A 124 16.38 -33.61 24.35
N ARG A 125 17.71 -33.48 24.41
CA ARG A 125 18.66 -34.33 23.67
C ARG A 125 19.96 -34.52 24.47
N ASP A 126 19.84 -34.88 25.74
CA ASP A 126 20.97 -35.40 26.54
C ASP A 126 20.42 -36.46 27.51
N ALA A 127 19.92 -37.58 26.97
CA ALA A 127 19.70 -38.79 27.74
C ALA A 127 20.58 -39.88 27.11
N PRO A 128 21.64 -40.35 27.79
CA PRO A 128 22.46 -41.42 27.26
C PRO A 128 21.64 -42.70 27.18
N LEU A 129 21.59 -43.27 25.97
CA LEU A 129 21.13 -44.64 25.71
C LEU A 129 22.10 -45.61 26.40
N VAL A 130 21.86 -45.92 27.66
CA VAL A 130 22.47 -47.09 28.31
C VAL A 130 21.72 -48.31 27.81
N THR A 131 22.42 -49.06 26.98
CA THR A 131 22.04 -50.33 26.37
C THR A 131 21.71 -51.37 27.44
N ALA A 132 20.45 -51.76 27.55
CA ALA A 132 20.02 -52.99 28.19
C ALA A 132 19.92 -54.09 27.12
N SER A 133 20.95 -54.94 27.00
CA SER A 133 20.94 -56.25 26.35
C SER A 133 22.32 -56.90 26.58
N GLY A 134 22.53 -58.08 27.16
CA GLY A 134 21.63 -59.11 27.67
C GLY A 134 22.46 -60.33 28.12
N ALA A 135 21.74 -61.40 28.46
CA ALA A 135 22.20 -62.79 28.65
C ALA A 135 22.89 -63.16 29.97
N GLY A 136 22.08 -63.68 30.89
CA GLY A 136 22.49 -64.79 31.74
C GLY A 136 22.28 -66.14 31.04
N ALA A 137 22.85 -67.17 31.69
CA ALA A 137 22.56 -68.60 31.56
C ALA A 137 23.15 -69.38 30.37
N ILE A 138 24.32 -70.00 30.61
CA ILE A 138 24.63 -71.43 30.43
C ILE A 138 25.67 -71.74 31.53
N GLY A 139 25.59 -72.80 32.33
CA GLY A 139 25.42 -74.21 31.97
C GLY A 139 26.72 -74.90 32.33
#